data_AF-A0A7L0SJF9-F1
#
_entry.id   AF-A0A7L0SJF9-F1
#
_cell.length_a   1.000
_cell.length_b   1.000
_cell.length_c   1.000
_cell.angle_alpha   90.00
_cell.angle_beta   90.00
_cell.angle_gamma   90.00
#
_symmetry.space_group_name_H-M   'P 1'
#
loop_
_entity.id
_entity.type
_entity.pdbx_description
1 polymer ?
#
loop_
_entity_poly.entity_id
_entity_poly.type
_entity_poly.pdbx_seq_one_letter_code
_entity_poly.pdbx_strand_id
1 'polypeptide(L)'
;SAELCLLPGLAALLPPLPGPGGPGSAEVGLGALPAELRAAVRALVGDLDALFTALGLREESFAVGGLSRLIAAELASYAPARNRRRVATNKASVVFVDRTLDLAGAVGHHGDNLAEKMLSVLPKLPGHKTDVMVNMVELTALQTTEETCNIIAPGCLAQPNDPAAKALWESFANLKQKEAVMEARRHLVEAASREKLPIRMSMGEVTPEQLSSYLQLFRNNLKALENHCGLLQLVLATVQTLKHPQTSKWDNFLAFERLLLQTIGESEMPTVLNQLLPMIKSHNERMKDDYTCEDFLVLLVYMYSVVGEIKSGKELDTAEEEVKKALAKAICDDPEPSPLLQKIT
;
A
#
# COMPACT_ATOMS: atom_id res chain seq x y z
N SER A 1 -2.61 21.89 8.58
CA SER A 1 -3.36 20.73 8.07
C SER A 1 -2.69 20.31 6.78
N ALA A 2 -2.03 19.14 6.74
CA ALA A 2 -1.48 18.62 5.49
C ALA A 2 -2.63 17.92 4.76
N GLU A 3 -3.05 18.47 3.61
CA GLU A 3 -4.01 17.80 2.75
C GLU A 3 -3.25 16.82 1.85
N LEU A 4 -3.47 15.52 2.05
CA LEU A 4 -2.88 14.49 1.20
C LEU A 4 -3.66 14.45 -0.13
N CYS A 5 -3.06 14.96 -1.20
CA CYS A 5 -3.60 14.86 -2.55
C CYS A 5 -2.91 13.72 -3.29
N LEU A 6 -3.68 12.78 -3.83
CA LEU A 6 -3.17 11.68 -4.65
C LEU A 6 -3.27 12.05 -6.13
N LEU A 7 -2.14 12.01 -6.84
CA LEU A 7 -2.08 12.23 -8.30
C LEU A 7 -2.00 10.87 -9.02
N PRO A 8 -3.08 10.37 -9.64
CA PRO A 8 -3.16 9.01 -10.18
C PRO A 8 -2.20 8.70 -11.36
N GLY A 9 -1.53 9.72 -11.91
CA GLY A 9 -0.55 9.62 -13.01
C GLY A 9 0.88 9.22 -12.59
N LEU A 10 1.18 9.13 -11.30
CA LEU A 10 2.57 8.98 -10.81
C LEU A 10 3.12 7.55 -10.76
N ALA A 11 2.27 6.53 -10.85
CA ALA A 11 2.64 5.15 -10.52
C ALA A 11 3.76 4.54 -11.40
N ALA A 12 4.06 5.13 -12.56
CA ALA A 12 5.09 4.64 -13.51
C ALA A 12 6.37 5.50 -13.53
N LEU A 13 6.43 6.59 -12.75
CA LEU A 13 7.59 7.48 -12.67
C LEU A 13 8.55 6.96 -11.60
N LEU A 14 9.43 6.04 -12.00
CA LEU A 14 10.52 5.58 -11.14
C LEU A 14 11.84 6.24 -11.56
N PRO A 15 12.66 6.70 -10.60
CA PRO A 15 14.01 7.14 -10.88
C PRO A 15 14.79 6.03 -11.61
N PRO A 16 15.50 6.32 -12.71
CA PRO A 16 16.37 5.32 -13.33
C PRO A 16 17.48 4.93 -12.35
N LEU A 17 17.72 3.62 -12.21
CA LEU A 17 18.81 3.12 -11.38
C LEU A 17 20.17 3.49 -12.01
N PRO A 18 21.14 4.00 -11.23
CA PRO A 18 22.49 4.21 -11.74
C PRO A 18 23.11 2.85 -12.09
N GLY A 19 23.65 2.72 -13.31
CA GLY A 19 24.31 1.50 -13.76
C GLY A 19 25.63 1.22 -12.99
N PRO A 20 26.08 -0.04 -12.94
CA PRO A 20 27.35 -0.39 -12.30
C PRO A 20 28.50 0.30 -13.04
N GLY A 21 29.14 1.28 -12.40
CA GLY A 21 30.24 2.07 -12.95
C GLY A 21 29.87 3.46 -13.51
N GLY A 22 28.64 3.94 -13.32
CA GLY A 22 28.26 5.30 -13.70
C GLY A 22 28.95 6.37 -12.82
N PRO A 23 29.39 7.51 -13.39
CA PRO A 23 30.04 8.55 -12.60
C PRO A 23 29.07 9.09 -11.54
N GLY A 24 29.59 9.31 -10.34
CA GLY A 24 28.84 9.97 -9.27
C GLY A 24 28.21 11.29 -9.75
N SER A 25 26.96 11.51 -9.34
CA SER A 25 26.27 12.81 -9.34
C SER A 25 26.42 13.72 -10.57
N ALA A 26 26.51 13.20 -11.79
CA ALA A 26 26.32 14.04 -12.97
C ALA A 26 24.83 14.39 -13.07
N GLU A 27 24.47 15.68 -13.14
CA GLU A 27 23.08 16.11 -13.36
C GLU A 27 22.61 15.63 -14.75
N VAL A 28 21.88 14.52 -14.76
CA VAL A 28 21.24 14.00 -15.96
C VAL A 28 20.10 14.94 -16.33
N GLY A 29 20.27 15.71 -17.41
CA GLY A 29 19.20 16.59 -17.91
C GLY A 29 18.02 15.81 -18.50
N LEU A 30 16.84 16.46 -18.59
CA LEU A 30 15.61 15.87 -19.16
C LEU A 30 15.81 15.24 -20.56
N GLY A 31 16.74 15.78 -21.35
CA GLY A 31 17.09 15.25 -22.67
C GLY A 31 17.65 13.83 -22.66
N ALA A 32 18.34 13.44 -21.59
CA ALA A 32 18.98 12.13 -21.46
C ALA A 32 18.03 11.01 -20.98
N LEU A 33 16.81 11.35 -20.57
CA LEU A 33 15.80 10.35 -20.20
C LEU A 33 15.20 9.66 -21.44
N PRO A 34 14.75 8.40 -21.32
CA PRO A 34 13.92 7.74 -22.33
C PRO A 34 12.69 8.58 -22.71
N ALA A 35 12.20 8.45 -23.94
CA ALA A 35 11.11 9.29 -24.46
C ALA A 35 9.82 9.18 -23.63
N GLU A 36 9.47 7.97 -23.19
CA GLU A 36 8.31 7.72 -22.35
C GLU A 36 8.43 8.41 -20.99
N LEU A 37 9.58 8.27 -20.33
CA LEU A 37 9.84 8.91 -19.04
C LEU A 37 9.85 10.43 -19.17
N ARG A 38 10.39 10.95 -20.27
CA ARG A 38 10.35 12.38 -20.59
C ARG A 38 8.93 12.91 -20.73
N ALA A 39 8.06 12.16 -21.41
CA ALA A 39 6.65 12.50 -21.55
C ALA A 39 5.93 12.46 -20.20
N ALA A 40 6.20 11.45 -19.38
CA ALA A 40 5.63 11.32 -18.03
C ALA A 40 6.05 12.47 -17.10
N VAL A 41 7.31 12.89 -17.11
CA VAL A 41 7.79 14.06 -16.34
C VAL A 41 7.04 15.33 -16.76
N ARG A 42 6.87 15.57 -18.06
CA ARG A 42 6.15 16.76 -18.54
C ARG A 42 4.67 16.73 -18.17
N ALA A 43 4.03 15.56 -18.28
CA ALA A 43 2.64 15.38 -17.85
C ALA A 43 2.50 15.70 -16.36
N LEU A 44 3.38 15.14 -15.51
CA LEU A 44 3.40 15.41 -14.09
C LEU A 44 3.57 16.91 -13.78
N VAL A 45 4.48 17.60 -14.45
CA VAL A 45 4.69 19.05 -14.25
C VAL A 45 3.41 19.83 -14.58
N GLY A 46 2.71 19.44 -15.64
CA GLY A 46 1.40 20.00 -15.99
C GLY A 46 0.34 19.74 -14.91
N ASP A 47 0.25 18.51 -14.41
CA ASP A 47 -0.69 18.11 -13.36
C ASP A 47 -0.42 18.83 -12.03
N LEU A 48 0.86 18.99 -11.66
CA LEU A 48 1.28 19.73 -10.47
C LEU A 48 0.91 21.21 -10.60
N ASP A 49 1.12 21.82 -11.76
CA ASP A 49 0.72 23.21 -11.99
C ASP A 49 -0.80 23.39 -11.92
N ALA A 50 -1.57 22.45 -12.47
CA ALA A 50 -3.03 22.45 -12.38
C ALA A 50 -3.49 22.35 -10.92
N LEU A 51 -2.90 21.43 -10.14
CA LEU A 51 -3.17 21.29 -8.71
C LEU A 51 -2.82 22.57 -7.95
N PHE A 52 -1.64 23.13 -8.15
CA PHE A 52 -1.21 24.35 -7.47
C PHE A 52 -2.04 25.57 -7.89
N THR A 53 -2.56 25.59 -9.12
CA THR A 53 -3.53 26.59 -9.59
C THR A 53 -4.83 26.48 -8.81
N ALA A 54 -5.39 25.27 -8.71
CA ALA A 54 -6.64 25.02 -7.98
C ALA A 54 -6.54 25.41 -6.50
N LEU A 55 -5.37 25.22 -5.89
CA LEU A 55 -5.09 25.58 -4.50
C LEU A 55 -4.61 27.05 -4.32
N GLY A 56 -4.44 27.80 -5.41
CA GLY A 56 -3.94 29.19 -5.37
C GLY A 56 -2.54 29.33 -4.77
N LEU A 57 -1.69 28.31 -4.96
CA LEU A 57 -0.39 28.22 -4.31
C LEU A 57 0.71 28.97 -5.07
N ARG A 58 1.64 29.53 -4.31
CA ARG A 58 2.98 29.95 -4.69
C ARG A 58 3.95 29.02 -3.96
N GLU A 59 4.40 28.01 -4.69
CA GLU A 59 5.29 26.97 -4.21
C GLU A 59 6.75 27.44 -4.14
N GLU A 60 7.44 26.99 -3.10
CA GLU A 60 8.90 26.92 -3.00
C GLU A 60 9.32 25.46 -3.06
N SER A 61 10.08 25.09 -4.09
CA SER A 61 10.41 23.69 -4.39
C SER A 61 11.73 23.28 -3.76
N PHE A 62 11.70 22.17 -3.02
CA PHE A 62 12.85 21.45 -2.48
C PHE A 62 12.89 20.06 -3.12
N ALA A 63 14.08 19.53 -3.40
CA ALA A 63 14.20 18.24 -4.08
C ALA A 63 15.33 17.39 -3.49
N VAL A 64 15.02 16.13 -3.20
CA VAL A 64 15.97 15.12 -2.72
C VAL A 64 15.91 13.93 -3.67
N GLY A 65 16.98 13.74 -4.44
CA GLY A 65 17.06 12.73 -5.50
C GLY A 65 17.24 13.32 -6.90
N GLY A 66 17.72 12.50 -7.83
CA GLY A 66 18.04 12.92 -9.19
C GLY A 66 16.78 13.24 -10.02
N LEU A 67 15.77 12.38 -9.98
CA LEU A 67 14.53 12.59 -10.72
C LEU A 67 13.73 13.76 -10.11
N SER A 68 13.71 13.86 -8.78
CA SER A 68 13.09 14.96 -8.04
C SER A 68 13.67 16.32 -8.39
N ARG A 69 15.01 16.44 -8.48
CA ARG A 69 15.66 17.70 -8.91
C ARG A 69 15.26 18.07 -10.33
N LEU A 70 15.18 17.09 -11.22
CA LEU A 70 14.77 17.27 -12.61
C LEU A 70 13.30 17.73 -12.70
N ILE A 71 12.38 17.09 -11.98
CA ILE A 71 10.95 17.51 -11.93
C ILE A 71 10.85 18.95 -11.39
N ALA A 72 11.57 19.28 -10.31
CA ALA A 72 11.55 20.62 -9.73
C ALA A 72 12.10 21.68 -10.70
N ALA A 73 13.17 21.37 -11.44
CA ALA A 73 13.73 22.26 -12.46
C ALA A 73 12.77 22.47 -13.65
N GLU A 74 12.11 21.42 -14.12
CA GLU A 74 11.10 21.51 -15.16
C GLU A 74 9.90 22.35 -14.71
N LEU A 75 9.39 22.13 -13.49
CA LEU A 75 8.32 22.96 -12.92
C LEU A 75 8.74 24.43 -12.76
N ALA A 76 9.99 24.68 -12.34
CA ALA A 76 10.51 26.04 -12.18
C ALA A 76 10.60 26.80 -13.51
N SER A 77 10.92 26.11 -14.61
CA SER A 77 11.00 26.66 -15.97
C SER A 77 9.66 26.67 -16.72
N TYR A 78 8.68 25.88 -16.28
CA TYR A 78 7.34 25.79 -16.88
C TYR A 78 6.61 27.13 -16.85
N ALA A 79 6.28 27.66 -18.04
CA ALA A 79 5.74 29.01 -18.19
C ALA A 79 4.41 29.25 -17.45
N PRO A 80 3.42 28.34 -17.48
CA PRO A 80 2.20 28.46 -16.68
C PRO A 80 2.48 28.57 -15.17
N ALA A 81 3.35 27.71 -14.62
CA ALA A 81 3.74 27.75 -13.21
C ALA A 81 4.47 29.05 -12.82
N ARG A 82 5.31 29.60 -13.71
CA ARG A 82 5.95 30.90 -13.49
C ARG A 82 4.94 32.04 -13.39
N ASN A 83 3.91 32.02 -14.23
CA ASN A 83 2.85 33.03 -14.22
C ASN A 83 1.99 32.91 -12.95
N ARG A 84 1.56 31.69 -12.60
CA ARG A 84 0.82 31.41 -11.36
C ARG A 84 1.55 31.93 -10.13
N ARG A 85 2.85 31.63 -9.97
CA ARG A 85 3.65 32.08 -8.81
C ARG A 85 3.70 33.59 -8.61
N ARG A 86 3.48 34.39 -9.66
CA ARG A 86 3.43 35.86 -9.57
C ARG A 86 2.12 36.37 -8.98
N VAL A 87 1.01 35.67 -9.23
CA VAL A 87 -0.34 36.10 -8.84
C VAL A 87 -0.85 35.40 -7.59
N ALA A 88 -0.35 34.20 -7.29
CA ALA A 88 -0.78 33.41 -6.15
C ALA A 88 -0.37 34.06 -4.81
N THR A 89 -1.30 34.04 -3.85
CA THR A 89 -1.12 34.64 -2.52
C THR A 89 -0.72 33.63 -1.46
N ASN A 90 -1.11 32.36 -1.61
CA ASN A 90 -0.88 31.32 -0.61
C ASN A 90 0.51 30.74 -0.80
N LYS A 91 1.41 30.88 0.18
CA LYS A 91 2.75 30.28 0.10
C LYS A 91 2.73 28.85 0.62
N ALA A 92 3.44 27.95 -0.06
CA ALA A 92 3.65 26.58 0.39
C ALA A 92 5.05 26.10 0.02
N SER A 93 5.64 25.25 0.86
CA SER A 93 6.85 24.51 0.53
C SER A 93 6.47 23.15 -0.04
N VAL A 94 7.07 22.78 -1.17
CA VAL A 94 6.83 21.49 -1.84
C VAL A 94 8.15 20.73 -1.84
N VAL A 95 8.14 19.52 -1.27
CA VAL A 95 9.32 18.65 -1.22
C VAL A 95 9.14 17.47 -2.17
N PHE A 96 10.00 17.38 -3.18
CA PHE A 96 10.10 16.25 -4.10
C PHE A 96 11.13 15.26 -3.55
N VAL A 97 10.74 13.99 -3.41
CA VAL A 97 11.62 12.94 -2.87
C VAL A 97 11.58 11.72 -3.80
N ASP A 98 12.75 11.27 -4.25
CA ASP A 98 12.88 10.04 -5.03
C ASP A 98 12.59 8.83 -4.14
N ARG A 99 11.63 7.99 -4.52
CA ARG A 99 11.28 6.76 -3.77
C ARG A 99 12.47 5.82 -3.58
N THR A 100 13.45 5.85 -4.49
CA THR A 100 14.68 5.05 -4.38
C THR A 100 15.55 5.41 -3.18
N LEU A 101 15.31 6.55 -2.52
CA LEU A 101 16.01 6.95 -1.30
C LEU A 101 15.47 6.26 -0.04
N ASP A 102 14.28 5.68 -0.11
CA ASP A 102 13.68 4.92 0.96
C ASP A 102 12.91 3.77 0.32
N LEU A 103 13.56 2.65 0.03
CA LEU A 103 12.81 1.48 -0.48
C LEU A 103 12.18 0.71 0.68
N ALA A 104 12.82 0.69 1.85
CA ALA A 104 12.31 0.03 3.05
C ALA A 104 10.89 0.49 3.41
N GLY A 105 10.61 1.80 3.41
CA GLY A 105 9.29 2.36 3.65
C GLY A 105 8.20 1.93 2.66
N ALA A 106 8.57 1.51 1.45
CA ALA A 106 7.61 1.10 0.41
C ALA A 106 7.30 -0.40 0.44
N VAL A 107 8.24 -1.22 0.90
CA VAL A 107 8.11 -2.69 0.88
C VAL A 107 7.93 -3.31 2.27
N GLY A 108 8.22 -2.56 3.32
CA GLY A 108 8.08 -3.03 4.69
C GLY A 108 6.66 -2.93 5.22
N HIS A 109 6.40 -3.75 6.22
CA HIS A 109 5.17 -3.81 6.99
C HIS A 109 5.37 -2.93 8.23
N HIS A 110 5.06 -1.64 8.11
CA HIS A 110 5.49 -0.64 9.11
C HIS A 110 4.45 -0.40 10.20
N GLY A 111 3.18 -0.80 9.98
CA GLY A 111 2.09 -0.50 10.89
C GLY A 111 1.20 -1.70 11.19
N ASP A 112 1.03 -2.00 12.47
CA ASP A 112 0.00 -2.94 12.96
C ASP A 112 -1.40 -2.27 13.04
N ASN A 113 -1.65 -1.34 12.11
CA ASN A 113 -2.93 -0.64 11.97
C ASN A 113 -3.83 -1.40 10.98
N LEU A 114 -5.13 -1.20 11.11
CA LEU A 114 -6.10 -1.97 10.32
C LEU A 114 -6.18 -1.50 8.86
N ALA A 115 -5.95 -0.21 8.60
CA ALA A 115 -6.00 0.36 7.26
C ALA A 115 -4.92 -0.25 6.35
N GLU A 116 -3.71 -0.43 6.85
CA GLU A 116 -2.60 -1.06 6.12
C GLU A 116 -2.93 -2.51 5.76
N LYS A 117 -3.42 -3.30 6.73
CA LYS A 117 -3.86 -4.68 6.45
C LYS A 117 -4.96 -4.72 5.40
N MET A 118 -5.98 -3.85 5.50
CA MET A 118 -7.05 -3.75 4.50
C MET A 118 -6.51 -3.48 3.10
N LEU A 119 -5.65 -2.47 2.95
CA LEU A 119 -5.11 -2.04 1.66
C LEU A 119 -4.16 -3.07 1.02
N SER A 120 -3.55 -3.92 1.86
CA SER A 120 -2.64 -4.99 1.45
C SER A 120 -3.35 -6.29 1.09
N VAL A 121 -4.40 -6.69 1.81
CA VAL A 121 -5.04 -8.01 1.60
C VAL A 121 -6.30 -7.97 0.74
N LEU A 122 -7.02 -6.84 0.69
CA LEU A 122 -8.26 -6.75 -0.09
C LEU A 122 -7.95 -6.45 -1.57
N PRO A 123 -8.74 -6.99 -2.51
CA PRO A 123 -8.53 -6.79 -3.94
C PRO A 123 -8.71 -5.32 -4.34
N LYS A 124 -7.98 -4.83 -5.34
CA LYS A 124 -8.08 -3.44 -5.79
C LYS A 124 -9.44 -3.15 -6.41
N LEU A 125 -9.99 -1.97 -6.10
CA LEU A 125 -11.24 -1.50 -6.72
C LEU A 125 -11.02 -1.29 -8.23
N PRO A 126 -11.85 -1.87 -9.12
CA PRO A 126 -11.63 -1.80 -10.56
C PRO A 126 -11.55 -0.35 -11.05
N GLY A 127 -10.48 -0.02 -11.78
CA GLY A 127 -10.22 1.36 -12.25
C GLY A 127 -9.53 2.26 -11.22
N HIS A 128 -9.34 1.81 -9.98
CA HIS A 128 -8.64 2.54 -8.93
C HIS A 128 -7.27 1.91 -8.62
N LYS A 129 -6.35 2.73 -8.13
CA LYS A 129 -4.99 2.30 -7.73
C LYS A 129 -4.78 2.31 -6.23
N THR A 130 -5.59 3.05 -5.49
CA THR A 130 -5.38 3.38 -4.08
C THR A 130 -6.50 2.89 -3.16
N ASP A 131 -7.60 2.41 -3.73
CA ASP A 131 -8.75 1.89 -3.01
C ASP A 131 -8.92 0.39 -3.29
N VAL A 132 -9.66 -0.27 -2.42
CA VAL A 132 -9.93 -1.71 -2.47
C VAL A 132 -11.42 -1.98 -2.55
N MET A 133 -11.77 -3.12 -3.13
CA MET A 133 -13.15 -3.60 -3.18
C MET A 133 -13.54 -4.11 -1.81
N VAL A 134 -14.73 -3.69 -1.38
CA VAL A 134 -15.43 -4.32 -0.26
C VAL A 134 -16.53 -5.19 -0.83
N ASN A 135 -16.52 -6.49 -0.49
CA ASN A 135 -17.62 -7.36 -0.89
C ASN A 135 -18.90 -7.00 -0.12
N MET A 136 -19.93 -6.58 -0.84
CA MET A 136 -21.17 -6.08 -0.24
C MET A 136 -22.23 -7.15 0.01
N VAL A 137 -21.96 -8.41 -0.34
CA VAL A 137 -22.99 -9.47 -0.33
C VAL A 137 -23.69 -9.64 1.01
N GLU A 138 -22.97 -9.53 2.13
CA GLU A 138 -23.53 -9.71 3.47
C GLU A 138 -24.66 -8.71 3.80
N LEU A 139 -24.69 -7.55 3.13
CA LEU A 139 -25.73 -6.53 3.27
C LEU A 139 -26.89 -6.70 2.29
N THR A 140 -26.83 -7.68 1.38
CA THR A 140 -27.86 -7.91 0.36
C THR A 140 -28.69 -9.13 0.68
N ALA A 141 -29.91 -9.23 0.14
CA ALA A 141 -30.73 -10.44 0.20
C ALA A 141 -30.16 -11.63 -0.60
N LEU A 142 -29.11 -11.42 -1.41
CA LEU A 142 -28.59 -12.44 -2.31
C LEU A 142 -27.79 -13.52 -1.57
N GLN A 143 -27.81 -14.73 -2.11
CA GLN A 143 -26.90 -15.82 -1.76
C GLN A 143 -25.99 -16.00 -2.97
N THR A 144 -24.71 -15.69 -2.84
CA THR A 144 -23.75 -15.82 -3.94
C THR A 144 -22.93 -17.10 -3.80
N THR A 145 -22.89 -17.90 -4.87
CA THR A 145 -21.77 -18.81 -5.15
C THR A 145 -20.65 -18.02 -5.85
N GLU A 146 -19.41 -18.51 -5.85
CA GLU A 146 -18.23 -17.81 -6.41
C GLU A 146 -18.44 -17.25 -7.84
N GLU A 147 -19.33 -17.85 -8.63
CA GLU A 147 -19.67 -17.44 -10.00
C GLU A 147 -20.59 -16.20 -10.11
N THR A 148 -21.23 -15.78 -9.02
CA THR A 148 -22.25 -14.68 -9.02
C THR A 148 -21.73 -13.35 -8.48
N CYS A 149 -20.44 -13.26 -8.14
CA CYS A 149 -19.80 -12.04 -7.62
C CYS A 149 -19.96 -10.81 -8.52
N ASN A 150 -20.21 -10.99 -9.82
CA ASN A 150 -20.34 -9.90 -10.80
C ASN A 150 -21.71 -9.18 -10.79
N ILE A 151 -22.69 -9.65 -10.00
CA ILE A 151 -24.03 -9.03 -9.94
C ILE A 151 -24.07 -7.87 -8.92
N ILE A 152 -23.22 -7.92 -7.90
CA ILE A 152 -23.22 -6.95 -6.80
C ILE A 152 -22.08 -5.96 -7.03
N ALA A 153 -22.40 -4.67 -7.08
CA ALA A 153 -21.37 -3.63 -7.15
C ALA A 153 -20.50 -3.66 -5.88
N PRO A 154 -19.16 -3.62 -6.01
CA PRO A 154 -18.28 -3.57 -4.87
C PRO A 154 -18.44 -2.25 -4.12
N GLY A 155 -18.25 -2.30 -2.80
CA GLY A 155 -18.03 -1.11 -1.98
C GLY A 155 -16.57 -0.64 -2.04
N CYS A 156 -16.27 0.43 -1.32
CA CYS A 156 -14.97 1.09 -1.26
C CYS A 156 -14.68 1.67 0.13
N LEU A 157 -13.41 1.98 0.40
CA LEU A 157 -13.00 2.57 1.68
C LEU A 157 -13.17 4.10 1.69
N ALA A 158 -13.09 4.75 0.53
CA ALA A 158 -13.20 6.20 0.42
C ALA A 158 -14.64 6.69 0.65
N GLN A 159 -14.91 7.26 1.83
CA GLN A 159 -16.23 7.76 2.23
C GLN A 159 -16.19 9.27 2.59
N PRO A 160 -15.89 10.18 1.64
CA PRO A 160 -15.62 11.59 1.93
C PRO A 160 -16.83 12.37 2.46
N ASN A 161 -18.05 11.91 2.16
CA ASN A 161 -19.29 12.59 2.52
C ASN A 161 -19.96 12.05 3.79
N ASP A 162 -19.37 11.03 4.43
CA ASP A 162 -19.88 10.43 5.66
C ASP A 162 -18.91 10.75 6.83
N PRO A 163 -19.26 11.70 7.71
CA PRO A 163 -18.40 12.07 8.84
C PRO A 163 -18.10 10.91 9.80
N ALA A 164 -19.03 9.98 9.97
CA ALA A 164 -18.84 8.83 10.85
C ALA A 164 -17.89 7.81 10.22
N ALA A 165 -18.00 7.58 8.91
CA ALA A 165 -17.05 6.75 8.17
C ALA A 165 -15.66 7.39 8.14
N LYS A 166 -15.57 8.71 7.94
CA LYS A 166 -14.29 9.43 7.98
C LYS A 166 -13.58 9.29 9.33
N ALA A 167 -14.30 9.51 10.43
CA ALA A 167 -13.75 9.32 11.78
C ALA A 167 -13.29 7.87 12.01
N LEU A 168 -14.06 6.89 11.54
CA LEU A 168 -13.69 5.48 11.65
C LEU A 168 -12.43 5.15 10.81
N TRP A 169 -12.34 5.67 9.59
CA TRP A 169 -11.16 5.51 8.74
C TRP A 169 -9.91 6.12 9.37
N GLU A 170 -10.03 7.29 10.00
CA GLU A 170 -8.95 7.90 10.78
C GLU A 170 -8.53 6.99 11.95
N SER A 171 -9.48 6.35 12.65
CA SER A 171 -9.16 5.36 13.67
C SER A 171 -8.44 4.13 13.10
N PHE A 172 -8.84 3.64 11.93
CA PHE A 172 -8.19 2.49 11.28
C PHE A 172 -6.75 2.77 10.88
N ALA A 173 -6.43 4.01 10.52
CA ALA A 173 -5.08 4.43 10.14
C ALA A 173 -4.16 4.73 11.35
N ASN A 174 -4.73 5.13 12.49
CA ASN A 174 -3.94 5.64 13.63
C ASN A 174 -3.91 4.70 14.85
N LEU A 175 -4.87 3.79 15.00
CA LEU A 175 -4.94 2.87 16.13
C LEU A 175 -4.36 1.49 15.77
N LYS A 176 -3.93 0.75 16.79
CA LYS A 176 -3.58 -0.67 16.64
C LYS A 176 -4.82 -1.47 16.24
N GLN A 177 -4.63 -2.59 15.53
CA GLN A 177 -5.72 -3.43 15.04
C GLN A 177 -6.82 -3.69 16.09
N LYS A 178 -6.47 -4.13 17.30
CA LYS A 178 -7.44 -4.45 18.35
C LYS A 178 -8.32 -3.25 18.73
N GLU A 179 -7.73 -2.07 18.85
CA GLU A 179 -8.42 -0.82 19.18
C GLU A 179 -9.28 -0.34 18.01
N ALA A 180 -8.76 -0.39 16.78
CA ALA A 180 -9.49 -0.09 15.57
C ALA A 180 -10.74 -0.98 15.40
N VAL A 181 -10.63 -2.28 15.70
CA VAL A 181 -11.76 -3.22 15.65
C VAL A 181 -12.81 -2.90 16.74
N MET A 182 -12.39 -2.48 17.94
CA MET A 182 -13.31 -1.99 18.96
C MET A 182 -14.06 -0.73 18.49
N GLU A 183 -13.38 0.16 17.78
CA GLU A 183 -13.98 1.37 17.23
C GLU A 183 -14.98 1.08 16.11
N ALA A 184 -14.67 0.12 15.23
CA ALA A 184 -15.60 -0.40 14.22
C ALA A 184 -16.90 -0.89 14.88
N ARG A 185 -16.76 -1.67 15.97
CA ARG A 185 -17.91 -2.14 16.75
C ARG A 185 -18.68 -0.98 17.38
N ARG A 186 -18.00 0.00 17.98
CA ARG A 186 -18.63 1.17 18.63
C ARG A 186 -19.50 1.92 17.64
N HIS A 187 -18.94 2.31 16.50
CA HIS A 187 -19.67 3.03 15.46
C HIS A 187 -20.86 2.21 14.92
N LEU A 188 -20.66 0.91 14.68
CA LEU A 188 -21.72 0.02 14.19
C LEU A 188 -22.88 -0.09 15.18
N VAL A 189 -22.58 -0.21 16.48
CA VAL A 189 -23.60 -0.24 17.54
C VAL A 189 -24.36 1.08 17.61
N GLU A 190 -23.67 2.21 17.49
CA GLU A 190 -24.29 3.54 17.49
C GLU A 190 -25.24 3.73 16.30
N ALA A 191 -24.81 3.31 15.10
CA ALA A 191 -25.65 3.32 13.91
C ALA A 191 -26.90 2.43 14.09
N ALA A 192 -26.71 1.20 14.57
CA ALA A 192 -27.83 0.28 14.82
C ALA A 192 -28.81 0.83 15.85
N SER A 193 -28.31 1.50 16.89
CA SER A 193 -29.13 2.11 17.94
C SER A 193 -29.94 3.31 17.41
N ARG A 194 -29.34 4.15 16.55
CA ARG A 194 -30.03 5.28 15.89
C ARG A 194 -31.18 4.81 15.01
N GLU A 195 -30.98 3.69 14.32
CA GLU A 195 -31.98 3.05 13.46
C GLU A 195 -32.95 2.13 14.23
N LYS A 196 -32.83 2.07 15.56
CA LYS A 196 -33.67 1.25 16.47
C LYS A 196 -33.67 -0.25 16.12
N LEU A 197 -32.53 -0.75 15.62
CA LEU A 197 -32.34 -2.16 15.31
C LEU A 197 -32.14 -2.99 16.59
N PRO A 198 -32.55 -4.28 16.61
CA PRO A 198 -32.51 -5.12 17.80
C PRO A 198 -31.08 -5.63 18.09
N ILE A 199 -30.19 -4.73 18.47
CA ILE A 199 -28.79 -5.06 18.77
C ILE A 199 -28.64 -5.58 20.21
N ARG A 200 -27.96 -6.73 20.34
CA ARG A 200 -27.60 -7.30 21.65
C ARG A 200 -26.12 -7.04 21.91
N MET A 201 -25.84 -6.19 22.88
CA MET A 201 -24.46 -5.90 23.28
C MET A 201 -23.91 -7.06 24.10
N SER A 202 -22.76 -7.60 23.69
CA SER A 202 -22.00 -8.58 24.50
C SER A 202 -20.69 -7.95 24.99
N MET A 203 -20.38 -8.11 26.27
CA MET A 203 -19.10 -7.66 26.80
C MET A 203 -18.00 -8.64 26.40
N GLY A 204 -16.85 -8.16 25.92
CA GLY A 204 -15.71 -9.01 25.58
C GLY A 204 -14.98 -8.63 24.29
N GLU A 205 -14.10 -9.53 23.87
CA GLU A 205 -13.32 -9.41 22.63
C GLU A 205 -14.24 -9.36 21.41
N VAL A 206 -13.84 -8.53 20.43
CA VAL A 206 -14.62 -8.30 19.21
C VAL A 206 -14.13 -9.25 18.13
N THR A 207 -15.00 -10.17 17.71
CA THR A 207 -14.70 -11.12 16.63
C THR A 207 -15.32 -10.67 15.30
N PRO A 208 -14.77 -11.12 14.14
CA PRO A 208 -15.37 -10.80 12.85
C PRO A 208 -16.80 -11.38 12.70
N GLU A 209 -17.11 -12.52 13.33
CA GLU A 209 -18.46 -13.10 13.37
C GLU A 209 -19.44 -12.19 14.12
N GLN A 210 -18.98 -11.56 15.21
CA GLN A 210 -19.80 -10.60 15.95
C GLN A 210 -20.14 -9.39 15.08
N LEU A 211 -19.15 -8.78 14.43
CA LEU A 211 -19.38 -7.65 13.52
C LEU A 211 -20.32 -8.05 12.37
N SER A 212 -20.13 -9.24 11.79
CA SER A 212 -21.01 -9.78 10.75
C SER A 212 -22.47 -9.87 11.24
N SER A 213 -22.69 -10.36 12.47
CA SER A 213 -24.04 -10.47 13.04
C SER A 213 -24.75 -9.13 13.22
N TYR A 214 -24.00 -8.07 13.52
CA TYR A 214 -24.54 -6.71 13.66
C TYR A 214 -24.80 -6.07 12.29
N LEU A 215 -23.93 -6.29 11.29
CA LEU A 215 -24.14 -5.85 9.91
C LEU A 215 -25.43 -6.45 9.32
N GLN A 216 -25.71 -7.73 9.60
CA GLN A 216 -26.91 -8.41 9.11
C GLN A 216 -28.23 -7.76 9.58
N LEU A 217 -28.22 -6.99 10.67
CA LEU A 217 -29.40 -6.25 11.14
C LEU A 217 -29.85 -5.17 10.13
N PHE A 218 -28.95 -4.70 9.27
CA PHE A 218 -29.22 -3.65 8.28
C PHE A 218 -29.77 -4.21 6.96
N ARG A 219 -29.54 -5.50 6.66
CA ARG A 219 -29.79 -6.15 5.35
C ARG A 219 -31.15 -5.86 4.71
N ASN A 220 -32.21 -5.73 5.52
CA ASN A 220 -33.59 -5.52 5.04
C ASN A 220 -34.12 -4.11 5.29
N ASN A 221 -33.29 -3.20 5.79
CA ASN A 221 -33.67 -1.82 6.08
C ASN A 221 -32.93 -0.87 5.12
N LEU A 222 -33.53 -0.66 3.94
CA LEU A 222 -32.95 0.17 2.87
C LEU A 222 -32.61 1.58 3.34
N LYS A 223 -33.45 2.16 4.21
CA LYS A 223 -33.21 3.49 4.77
C LYS A 223 -31.96 3.51 5.65
N ALA A 224 -31.82 2.52 6.54
CA ALA A 224 -30.64 2.40 7.39
C ALA A 224 -29.36 2.12 6.57
N LEU A 225 -29.47 1.31 5.52
CA LEU A 225 -28.38 1.05 4.59
C LEU A 225 -27.94 2.33 3.88
N GLU A 226 -28.87 3.14 3.36
CA GLU A 226 -28.58 4.41 2.71
C GLU A 226 -27.93 5.41 3.68
N ASN A 227 -28.49 5.54 4.89
CA ASN A 227 -28.01 6.47 5.91
C ASN A 227 -26.61 6.16 6.44
N HIS A 228 -26.20 4.88 6.41
CA HIS A 228 -24.97 4.40 7.03
C HIS A 228 -24.06 3.65 6.04
N CYS A 229 -24.27 3.81 4.74
CA CYS A 229 -23.62 3.02 3.70
C CYS A 229 -22.09 3.05 3.81
N GLY A 230 -21.50 4.24 4.02
CA GLY A 230 -20.06 4.39 4.12
C GLY A 230 -19.48 3.71 5.35
N LEU A 231 -20.11 3.91 6.51
CA LEU A 231 -19.74 3.22 7.73
C LEU A 231 -19.82 1.68 7.59
N LEU A 232 -20.91 1.17 7.02
CA LEU A 232 -21.12 -0.27 6.85
C LEU A 232 -20.07 -0.90 5.91
N GLN A 233 -19.66 -0.18 4.87
CA GLN A 233 -18.57 -0.61 3.98
C GLN A 233 -17.24 -0.75 4.72
N LEU A 234 -16.88 0.21 5.59
CA LEU A 234 -15.65 0.13 6.39
C LEU A 234 -15.68 -1.05 7.36
N VAL A 235 -16.81 -1.29 8.03
CA VAL A 235 -16.96 -2.44 8.94
C VAL A 235 -16.93 -3.77 8.16
N LEU A 236 -17.55 -3.85 6.98
CA LEU A 236 -17.44 -5.02 6.11
C LEU A 236 -16.00 -5.29 5.69
N ALA A 237 -15.25 -4.24 5.34
CA ALA A 237 -13.83 -4.35 5.04
C ALA A 237 -13.07 -4.95 6.24
N THR A 238 -13.37 -4.49 7.47
CA THR A 238 -12.79 -5.07 8.70
C THR A 238 -13.05 -6.56 8.79
N VAL A 239 -14.30 -6.98 8.61
CA VAL A 239 -14.69 -8.41 8.67
C VAL A 239 -13.93 -9.22 7.62
N GLN A 240 -13.86 -8.72 6.39
CA GLN A 240 -13.21 -9.40 5.28
C GLN A 240 -11.70 -9.52 5.49
N THR A 241 -11.04 -8.45 5.93
CA THR A 241 -9.62 -8.44 6.28
C THR A 241 -9.32 -9.42 7.41
N LEU A 242 -10.10 -9.43 8.49
CA LEU A 242 -9.87 -10.34 9.62
C LEU A 242 -10.08 -11.82 9.25
N LYS A 243 -10.98 -12.11 8.30
CA LYS A 243 -11.22 -13.48 7.82
C LYS A 243 -10.26 -13.90 6.68
N HIS A 244 -9.45 -12.98 6.16
CA HIS A 244 -8.65 -13.26 4.97
C HIS A 244 -7.45 -14.19 5.30
N PRO A 245 -7.20 -15.24 4.50
CA PRO A 245 -6.07 -16.16 4.74
C PRO A 245 -4.70 -15.49 4.72
N GLN A 246 -4.53 -14.40 3.97
CA GLN A 246 -3.25 -13.69 3.92
C GLN A 246 -2.95 -12.83 5.15
N THR A 247 -3.92 -12.63 6.06
CA THR A 247 -3.70 -11.82 7.27
C THR A 247 -2.67 -12.46 8.20
N SER A 248 -2.66 -13.79 8.32
CA SER A 248 -1.62 -14.50 9.07
C SER A 248 -0.24 -14.39 8.40
N LYS A 249 -0.18 -14.41 7.06
CA LYS A 249 1.08 -14.17 6.32
C LYS A 249 1.62 -12.77 6.59
N TRP A 250 0.75 -11.76 6.56
CA TRP A 250 1.09 -10.39 6.89
C TRP A 250 1.69 -10.27 8.30
N ASP A 251 1.06 -10.90 9.30
CA ASP A 251 1.57 -10.90 10.69
C ASP A 251 2.95 -11.58 10.79
N ASN A 252 3.16 -12.67 10.04
CA ASN A 252 4.45 -13.35 9.98
C ASN A 252 5.53 -12.48 9.31
N PHE A 253 5.21 -11.74 8.24
CA PHE A 253 6.15 -10.79 7.63
C PHE A 253 6.54 -9.70 8.62
N LEU A 254 5.57 -9.06 9.27
CA LEU A 254 5.84 -8.05 10.28
C LEU A 254 6.73 -8.60 11.42
N ALA A 255 6.48 -9.83 11.87
CA ALA A 255 7.31 -10.48 12.89
C ALA A 255 8.73 -10.75 12.38
N PHE A 256 8.87 -11.22 11.14
CA PHE A 256 10.17 -11.46 10.50
C PHE A 256 10.95 -10.15 10.32
N GLU A 257 10.31 -9.08 9.85
CA GLU A 257 10.94 -7.77 9.68
C GLU A 257 11.40 -7.15 11.01
N ARG A 258 10.63 -7.35 12.09
CA ARG A 258 11.04 -6.95 13.44
C ARG A 258 12.24 -7.75 13.94
N LEU A 259 12.24 -9.07 13.71
CA LEU A 259 13.37 -9.93 14.04
C LEU A 259 14.62 -9.53 13.25
N LEU A 260 14.45 -9.23 11.96
CA LEU A 260 15.49 -8.74 11.08
C LEU A 260 16.12 -7.45 11.64
N LEU A 261 15.29 -6.46 11.98
CA LEU A 261 15.76 -5.19 12.54
C LEU A 261 16.55 -5.39 13.85
N GLN A 262 16.12 -6.33 14.70
CA GLN A 262 16.87 -6.69 15.91
C GLN A 262 18.20 -7.38 15.57
N THR A 263 18.19 -8.26 14.56
CA THR A 263 19.33 -9.10 14.18
C THR A 263 20.38 -8.30 13.40
N ILE A 264 20.02 -7.29 12.60
CA ILE A 264 20.99 -6.43 11.88
C ILE A 264 21.92 -5.67 12.85
N GLY A 265 21.46 -5.39 14.07
CA GLY A 265 22.30 -4.80 15.11
C GLY A 265 23.30 -5.77 15.74
N GLU A 266 23.10 -7.08 15.61
CA GLU A 266 23.81 -8.14 16.35
C GLU A 266 24.52 -9.17 15.46
N SER A 267 24.06 -9.39 14.22
CA SER A 267 24.52 -10.41 13.26
C SER A 267 24.70 -9.84 11.86
N GLU A 268 25.59 -10.46 11.08
CA GLU A 268 25.87 -10.03 9.71
C GLU A 268 24.83 -10.56 8.71
N MET A 269 24.64 -9.86 7.59
CA MET A 269 23.73 -10.23 6.50
C MET A 269 23.75 -11.70 6.05
N PRO A 270 24.91 -12.38 5.95
CA PRO A 270 24.95 -13.79 5.56
C PRO A 270 24.11 -14.69 6.48
N THR A 271 24.08 -14.42 7.78
CA THR A 271 23.30 -15.20 8.75
C THR A 271 21.80 -15.13 8.45
N VAL A 272 21.32 -13.94 8.09
CA VAL A 272 19.91 -13.73 7.77
C VAL A 272 19.53 -14.40 6.44
N LEU A 273 20.39 -14.28 5.42
CA LEU A 273 20.17 -14.95 4.13
C LEU A 273 20.08 -16.48 4.30
N ASN A 274 20.94 -17.05 5.16
CA ASN A 274 20.91 -18.48 5.48
C ASN A 274 19.65 -18.91 6.24
N GLN A 275 19.01 -18.01 7.00
CA GLN A 275 17.71 -18.27 7.63
C GLN A 275 16.55 -18.25 6.62
N LEU A 276 16.67 -17.42 5.58
CA LEU A 276 15.66 -17.29 4.52
C LEU A 276 15.73 -18.46 3.52
N LEU A 277 16.92 -18.98 3.24
CA LEU A 277 17.16 -20.07 2.30
C LEU A 277 16.21 -21.30 2.46
N PRO A 278 16.03 -21.89 3.65
CA PRO A 278 15.14 -23.05 3.83
C PRO A 278 13.65 -22.71 3.65
N MET A 279 13.27 -21.43 3.62
CA MET A 279 11.89 -21.00 3.40
C MET A 279 11.55 -20.95 1.91
N ILE A 280 12.56 -20.83 1.03
CA ILE A 280 12.37 -20.82 -0.43
C ILE A 280 12.13 -22.25 -0.91
N LYS A 281 10.87 -22.55 -1.22
CA LYS A 281 10.42 -23.86 -1.69
C LYS A 281 10.07 -23.83 -3.17
N SER A 282 10.31 -24.94 -3.86
CA SER A 282 9.85 -25.10 -5.25
C SER A 282 8.32 -25.15 -5.33
N HIS A 283 7.74 -24.88 -6.51
CA HIS A 283 6.28 -24.87 -6.69
C HIS A 283 5.60 -26.14 -6.16
N ASN A 284 6.18 -27.32 -6.44
CA ASN A 284 5.61 -28.61 -6.04
C ASN A 284 5.69 -28.89 -4.53
N GLU A 285 6.55 -28.18 -3.80
CA GLU A 285 6.76 -28.33 -2.36
C GLU A 285 6.03 -27.26 -1.53
N ARG A 286 5.48 -26.22 -2.19
CA ARG A 286 4.77 -25.12 -1.54
C ARG A 286 3.36 -25.55 -1.12
N MET A 287 3.03 -25.29 0.14
CA MET A 287 1.66 -25.31 0.66
C MET A 287 0.99 -23.96 0.44
N LYS A 288 -0.34 -23.91 0.56
CA LYS A 288 -1.15 -22.69 0.39
C LYS A 288 -0.66 -21.52 1.27
N ASP A 289 -0.16 -21.83 2.46
CA ASP A 289 0.28 -20.85 3.45
C ASP A 289 1.77 -20.49 3.32
N ASP A 290 2.52 -21.16 2.44
CA ASP A 290 3.92 -20.82 2.17
C ASP A 290 4.04 -19.50 1.39
N TYR A 291 5.23 -18.91 1.44
CA TYR A 291 5.56 -17.68 0.74
C TYR A 291 5.79 -17.92 -0.76
N THR A 292 5.43 -16.92 -1.56
CA THR A 292 5.65 -16.88 -2.99
C THR A 292 7.04 -16.35 -3.33
N CYS A 293 7.48 -16.49 -4.58
CA CYS A 293 8.74 -15.87 -5.02
C CYS A 293 8.68 -14.34 -4.94
N GLU A 294 7.52 -13.73 -5.18
CA GLU A 294 7.35 -12.27 -5.05
C GLU A 294 7.54 -11.80 -3.61
N ASP A 295 6.97 -12.54 -2.65
CA ASP A 295 7.14 -12.29 -1.23
C ASP A 295 8.62 -12.24 -0.83
N PHE A 296 9.42 -13.20 -1.32
CA PHE A 296 10.86 -13.21 -1.07
C PHE A 296 11.59 -12.05 -1.75
N LEU A 297 11.18 -11.65 -2.95
CA LEU A 297 11.75 -10.46 -3.61
C LEU A 297 11.47 -9.19 -2.80
N VAL A 298 10.23 -9.02 -2.30
CA VAL A 298 9.84 -7.90 -1.43
C VAL A 298 10.67 -7.89 -0.14
N LEU A 299 10.81 -9.05 0.51
CA LEU A 299 11.66 -9.21 1.70
C LEU A 299 13.12 -8.88 1.41
N LEU A 300 13.70 -9.35 0.32
CA LEU A 300 15.08 -9.05 -0.05
C LEU A 300 15.26 -7.55 -0.29
N VAL A 301 14.34 -6.89 -1.01
CA VAL A 301 14.37 -5.43 -1.16
C VAL A 301 14.34 -4.76 0.21
N TYR A 302 13.46 -5.18 1.11
CA TYR A 302 13.39 -4.62 2.46
C TYR A 302 14.71 -4.78 3.21
N MET A 303 15.25 -6.00 3.25
CA MET A 303 16.49 -6.35 3.94
C MET A 303 17.66 -5.48 3.50
N TYR A 304 17.93 -5.46 2.19
CA TYR A 304 19.05 -4.68 1.65
C TYR A 304 18.84 -3.17 1.78
N SER A 305 17.59 -2.70 1.79
CA SER A 305 17.27 -1.28 1.99
C SER A 305 17.50 -0.81 3.42
N VAL A 306 17.24 -1.68 4.40
CA VAL A 306 17.40 -1.35 5.83
C VAL A 306 18.86 -1.40 6.27
N VAL A 307 19.63 -2.37 5.76
CA VAL A 307 21.03 -2.57 6.17
C VAL A 307 21.94 -1.46 5.66
N GLY A 308 21.63 -0.87 4.50
CA GLY A 308 22.42 0.21 3.91
C GLY A 308 23.77 -0.28 3.42
N GLU A 309 24.87 0.13 4.07
CA GLU A 309 26.22 -0.23 3.66
C GLU A 309 26.57 -1.67 4.09
N ILE A 310 26.52 -2.59 3.13
CA ILE A 310 26.90 -3.99 3.35
C ILE A 310 28.38 -4.17 3.05
N LYS A 311 29.13 -4.72 4.01
CA LYS A 311 30.53 -5.10 3.80
C LYS A 311 30.59 -6.31 2.88
N SER A 312 31.19 -6.14 1.70
CA SER A 312 31.45 -7.26 0.79
C SER A 312 32.42 -8.26 1.42
N GLY A 313 32.15 -9.55 1.22
CA GLY A 313 32.97 -10.62 1.77
C GLY A 313 32.55 -11.98 1.20
N LYS A 314 33.47 -12.94 1.20
CA LYS A 314 33.24 -14.27 0.59
C LYS A 314 32.02 -15.01 1.17
N GLU A 315 31.75 -14.83 2.45
CA GLU A 315 30.61 -15.45 3.12
C GLU A 315 29.28 -14.86 2.64
N LEU A 316 29.24 -13.54 2.44
CA LEU A 316 28.08 -12.86 1.84
C LEU A 316 27.88 -13.30 0.40
N ASP A 317 28.93 -13.29 -0.42
CA ASP A 317 28.86 -13.72 -1.82
C ASP A 317 28.32 -15.15 -1.92
N THR A 318 28.75 -16.04 -1.02
CA THR A 318 28.28 -17.43 -0.98
C THR A 318 26.81 -17.51 -0.62
N ALA A 319 26.38 -16.83 0.46
CA ALA A 319 24.99 -16.83 0.90
C ALA A 319 24.05 -16.22 -0.16
N GLU A 320 24.47 -15.13 -0.81
CA GLU A 320 23.72 -14.53 -1.92
C GLU A 320 23.56 -15.49 -3.09
N GLU A 321 24.62 -16.18 -3.49
CA GLU A 321 24.56 -17.13 -4.60
C GLU A 321 23.66 -18.34 -4.29
N GLU A 322 23.62 -18.80 -3.04
CA GLU A 322 22.70 -19.85 -2.62
C GLU A 322 21.23 -19.41 -2.69
N VAL A 323 20.92 -18.22 -2.17
CA VAL A 323 19.56 -17.63 -2.24
C VAL A 323 19.15 -17.38 -3.69
N LYS A 324 20.05 -16.83 -4.53
CA LYS A 324 19.80 -16.62 -5.97
C LYS A 324 19.48 -17.93 -6.68
N LYS A 325 20.25 -19.00 -6.43
CA LYS A 325 20.00 -20.33 -7.02
C LYS A 325 18.66 -20.90 -6.58
N ALA A 326 18.33 -20.80 -5.29
CA ALA A 326 17.05 -21.27 -4.76
C ALA A 326 15.86 -20.54 -5.39
N LEU A 327 15.92 -19.20 -5.47
CA LEU A 327 14.88 -18.39 -6.11
C LEU A 327 14.78 -18.66 -7.60
N ALA A 328 15.89 -18.71 -8.32
CA ALA A 328 15.90 -18.99 -9.75
C ALA A 328 15.25 -20.35 -10.05
N LYS A 329 15.58 -21.38 -9.26
CA LYS A 329 14.92 -22.68 -9.38
C LYS A 329 13.43 -22.58 -9.09
N ALA A 330 13.03 -21.96 -8.00
CA ALA A 330 11.62 -21.83 -7.61
C ALA A 330 10.77 -21.08 -8.65
N ILE A 331 11.35 -20.07 -9.30
CA ILE A 331 10.72 -19.30 -10.39
C ILE A 331 10.63 -20.14 -11.67
N CYS A 332 11.70 -20.82 -12.07
CA CYS A 332 11.70 -21.67 -13.27
C CYS A 332 10.78 -22.88 -13.17
N ASP A 333 10.58 -23.40 -11.95
CA ASP A 333 9.69 -24.53 -11.68
C ASP A 333 8.22 -24.09 -11.55
N ASP A 334 7.90 -22.79 -11.62
CA ASP A 334 6.54 -22.27 -11.50
C ASP A 334 5.81 -22.36 -12.86
N PRO A 335 4.73 -23.15 -12.99
CA PRO A 335 3.99 -23.29 -14.24
C PRO A 335 3.19 -22.04 -14.61
N GLU A 336 2.82 -21.22 -13.62
CA GLU A 336 1.99 -20.02 -13.80
C GLU A 336 2.63 -18.83 -13.05
N PRO A 337 3.80 -18.33 -13.52
CA PRO A 337 4.46 -17.21 -12.88
C PRO A 337 3.55 -15.98 -12.93
N SER A 338 3.60 -15.17 -11.89
CA SER A 338 2.83 -13.93 -11.81
C SER A 338 3.20 -12.96 -12.95
N PRO A 339 2.35 -11.97 -13.26
CA PRO A 339 2.66 -10.95 -14.27
C PRO A 339 3.95 -10.15 -13.98
N LEU A 340 4.37 -10.05 -12.72
CA LEU A 340 5.63 -9.44 -12.35
C LEU A 340 6.80 -10.34 -12.72
N LEU A 341 6.74 -11.62 -12.32
CA LEU A 341 7.80 -12.60 -12.59
C LEU A 341 7.98 -12.79 -14.10
N GLN A 342 6.89 -12.85 -14.87
CA GLN A 342 6.92 -12.92 -16.34
C GLN A 342 7.65 -11.74 -17.02
N LYS A 343 7.73 -10.57 -16.37
CA LYS A 343 8.43 -9.40 -16.93
C LYS A 343 9.93 -9.42 -16.67
N ILE A 344 10.38 -10.17 -15.66
CA ILE A 344 11.78 -10.22 -15.22
C ILE A 344 12.49 -11.51 -15.59
N THR A 345 11.75 -12.54 -16.02
CA THR A 345 12.25 -13.80 -16.62
C THR A 345 12.31 -13.71 -18.13
#